data_AF-A0AAW6YHP4-F1
#
_entry.id   AF-A0AAW6YHP4-F1
#
_cell.length_a   1.000
_cell.length_b   1.000
_cell.length_c   1.000
_cell.angle_alpha   90.00
_cell.angle_beta   90.00
_cell.angle_gamma   90.00
#
_symmetry.space_group_name_H-M   'P 1'
#
loop_
_entity.id
_entity.type
_entity.pdbx_description
1 polymer ?
#
loop_
_entity_poly.entity_id
_entity_poly.type
_entity_poly.pdbx_seq_one_letter_code
_entity_poly.pdbx_strand_id
1 'polypeptide(L)'
;MNDEKLICDGIDHQLYPMVEGVFLSELDVRLRNLIKKKHPELKENDFISNKNLTHYRVLFLDEMVNKANRKNDFIRELVYDVSKDNRYTALDVQGQLDKKLTFGQRIADDVARFGGSWTFIISFIVFMVIWMAVNVIKPFGIAFDQYPFILLNLALSTIAAIQAPLIMMSQNRASEYDRLQAKNDYNVNKVSEEGIRLLHAKLDHLVQQDQSDLLEIQKLQTEMLASLTNQVIELQEQNKELLEEMNKITLK
;
A
#
# COMPACT_ATOMS: atom_id res chain seq x y z
N MET A 1 -37.92 54.35 -4.77
CA MET A 1 -36.60 54.81 -4.29
C MET A 1 -36.20 53.89 -3.15
N ASN A 2 -35.68 52.71 -3.49
CA ASN A 2 -34.80 51.99 -2.58
C ASN A 2 -33.44 52.64 -2.81
N ASP A 3 -32.93 53.40 -1.85
CA ASP A 3 -31.54 53.86 -1.90
C ASP A 3 -30.66 52.63 -1.70
N GLU A 4 -30.31 51.95 -2.81
CA GLU A 4 -29.33 50.89 -2.78
C GLU A 4 -28.02 51.46 -2.29
N LYS A 5 -27.59 50.99 -1.12
CA LYS A 5 -26.39 51.47 -0.46
C LYS A 5 -25.19 51.00 -1.29
N LEU A 6 -24.67 51.90 -2.12
CA LEU A 6 -23.48 51.66 -2.92
C LEU A 6 -22.25 51.61 -2.02
N ILE A 7 -21.40 50.60 -2.20
CA ILE A 7 -20.14 50.39 -1.48
C ILE A 7 -19.00 50.32 -2.49
N CYS A 8 -17.84 50.86 -2.11
CA CYS A 8 -16.64 50.82 -2.92
C CYS A 8 -15.99 49.43 -2.86
N ASP A 9 -15.71 48.85 -4.03
CA ASP A 9 -14.95 47.60 -4.17
C ASP A 9 -13.47 47.85 -3.88
N GLY A 10 -12.86 47.00 -3.06
CA GLY A 10 -11.46 47.15 -2.64
C GLY A 10 -10.42 46.89 -3.73
N ILE A 11 -10.79 46.27 -4.84
CA ILE A 11 -9.90 45.90 -5.96
C ILE A 11 -9.95 46.97 -7.05
N ASP A 12 -11.13 47.23 -7.62
CA ASP A 12 -11.28 48.15 -8.76
C ASP A 12 -11.70 49.57 -8.36
N HIS A 13 -12.01 49.80 -7.07
CA HIS A 13 -12.43 51.08 -6.51
C HIS A 13 -13.71 51.65 -7.14
N GLN A 14 -14.51 50.81 -7.79
CA GLN A 14 -15.82 51.18 -8.33
C GLN A 14 -16.93 50.98 -7.30
N LEU A 15 -18.04 51.69 -7.48
CA LEU A 15 -19.22 51.60 -6.62
C LEU A 15 -20.14 50.49 -7.13
N TYR A 16 -20.43 49.52 -6.27
CA TYR A 16 -21.37 48.44 -6.53
C TYR A 16 -22.48 48.43 -5.47
N PRO A 17 -23.70 47.97 -5.80
CA PRO A 17 -24.72 47.69 -4.81
C PRO A 17 -24.19 46.72 -3.75
N MET A 18 -24.53 46.94 -2.47
CA MET A 18 -24.13 46.05 -1.38
C MET A 18 -24.53 44.57 -1.62
N VAL A 19 -25.58 44.34 -2.42
CA VAL A 19 -26.10 43.01 -2.78
C VAL A 19 -25.21 42.29 -3.81
N GLU A 20 -24.40 43.04 -4.56
CA GLU A 20 -23.53 42.54 -5.64
C GLU A 20 -22.14 42.13 -5.14
N GLY A 21 -21.97 41.81 -3.87
CA GLY A 21 -20.67 41.37 -3.36
C GLY A 21 -20.70 40.91 -1.91
N VAL A 22 -19.52 40.67 -1.36
CA VAL A 22 -19.32 40.16 -0.01
C VAL A 22 -18.11 40.81 0.63
N PHE A 23 -18.07 40.82 1.95
CA PHE A 23 -16.90 41.30 2.67
C PHE A 23 -15.79 40.25 2.67
N LEU A 24 -14.54 40.70 2.67
CA LEU A 24 -13.38 39.82 2.65
C LEU A 24 -13.37 38.82 3.83
N SER A 25 -13.91 39.22 4.99
CA SER A 25 -14.06 38.38 6.19
C SER A 25 -15.04 37.22 6.04
N GLU A 26 -15.99 37.31 5.11
CA GLU A 26 -17.01 36.29 4.83
C GLU A 26 -16.49 35.22 3.86
N LEU A 27 -15.41 35.51 3.12
CA LEU A 27 -14.80 34.58 2.18
C LEU A 27 -14.07 33.43 2.88
N ASP A 28 -13.97 32.29 2.19
CA ASP A 28 -13.12 31.20 2.63
C ASP A 28 -11.66 31.66 2.84
N VAL A 29 -10.99 31.11 3.86
CA VAL A 29 -9.62 31.47 4.23
C VAL A 29 -8.66 31.29 3.06
N ARG A 30 -8.81 30.23 2.25
CA ARG A 30 -7.91 29.97 1.14
C ARG A 30 -8.10 30.99 0.00
N LEU A 31 -9.34 31.28 -0.37
CA LEU A 31 -9.67 32.30 -1.38
C LEU A 31 -9.25 33.71 -0.93
N ARG A 32 -9.48 34.04 0.35
CA ARG A 32 -9.00 35.29 0.98
C ARG A 32 -7.50 35.44 0.89
N ASN A 33 -6.76 34.38 1.19
CA ASN A 33 -5.29 34.39 1.10
C ASN A 33 -4.82 34.57 -0.35
N LEU A 34 -5.52 33.98 -1.33
CA LEU A 34 -5.20 34.19 -2.75
C LEU A 34 -5.39 35.65 -3.17
N ILE A 35 -6.50 36.28 -2.76
CA ILE A 35 -6.79 37.69 -3.03
C ILE A 35 -5.74 38.58 -2.35
N LYS A 36 -5.48 38.38 -1.05
CA LYS A 36 -4.47 39.14 -0.30
C LYS A 36 -3.04 38.97 -0.82
N LYS A 37 -2.73 37.83 -1.42
CA LYS A 37 -1.41 37.61 -2.06
C LYS A 37 -1.19 38.54 -3.25
N LYS A 38 -2.25 38.92 -3.96
CA LYS A 38 -2.20 39.90 -5.06
C LYS A 38 -2.48 41.33 -4.61
N HIS A 39 -3.30 41.50 -3.57
CA HIS A 39 -3.73 42.79 -3.01
C HIS A 39 -3.47 42.83 -1.49
N PRO A 40 -2.21 42.96 -1.06
CA PRO A 40 -1.85 42.96 0.36
C PRO A 40 -2.40 44.17 1.16
N GLU A 41 -2.83 45.22 0.47
CA GLU A 41 -3.46 46.41 1.01
C GLU A 41 -4.87 46.18 1.58
N LEU A 42 -5.53 45.10 1.18
CA LEU A 42 -6.92 44.79 1.57
C LEU A 42 -7.05 44.33 3.02
N LYS A 43 -8.01 44.94 3.71
CA LYS A 43 -8.42 44.63 5.08
C LYS A 43 -9.62 43.68 5.09
N GLU A 44 -9.84 43.03 6.24
CA GLU A 44 -10.93 42.07 6.46
C GLU A 44 -12.34 42.65 6.24
N ASN A 45 -12.47 43.97 6.38
CA ASN A 45 -13.74 44.69 6.25
C ASN A 45 -13.95 45.30 4.87
N ASP A 46 -13.05 45.03 3.92
CA ASP A 46 -13.16 45.56 2.56
C ASP A 46 -14.18 44.73 1.76
N PHE A 47 -14.98 45.41 0.96
CA PHE A 47 -16.01 44.81 0.12
C PHE A 47 -15.42 44.40 -1.23
N ILE A 48 -15.82 43.23 -1.72
CA ILE A 48 -15.41 42.71 -3.02
C ILE A 48 -16.65 42.37 -3.84
N SER A 49 -16.77 42.98 -5.01
CA SER A 49 -17.85 42.74 -5.97
C SER A 49 -17.79 41.32 -6.53
N ASN A 50 -18.96 40.75 -6.84
CA ASN A 50 -19.12 39.44 -7.45
C ASN A 50 -18.38 39.34 -8.79
N LYS A 51 -18.28 40.44 -9.53
CA LYS A 51 -17.51 40.53 -10.79
C LYS A 51 -16.04 40.23 -10.56
N ASN A 52 -15.39 40.93 -9.64
CA ASN A 52 -13.99 40.68 -9.31
C ASN A 52 -13.81 39.33 -8.62
N LEU A 53 -14.74 38.96 -7.73
CA LEU A 53 -14.73 37.69 -7.02
C LEU A 53 -14.77 36.48 -7.98
N THR A 54 -15.53 36.56 -9.07
CA THR A 54 -15.62 35.51 -10.09
C THR A 54 -14.26 35.22 -10.74
N HIS A 55 -13.49 36.26 -11.04
CA HIS A 55 -12.14 36.09 -11.59
C HIS A 55 -11.22 35.33 -10.62
N TYR A 56 -11.24 35.71 -9.34
CA TYR A 56 -10.44 35.06 -8.30
C TYR A 56 -10.90 33.64 -7.98
N ARG A 57 -12.20 33.35 -8.05
CA ARG A 57 -12.75 31.98 -7.90
C ARG A 57 -12.25 31.05 -9.00
N VAL A 58 -12.19 31.51 -10.25
CA VAL A 58 -11.64 30.72 -11.36
C VAL A 58 -10.14 30.46 -11.20
N LEU A 59 -9.36 31.49 -10.83
CA LEU A 59 -7.93 31.33 -10.55
C LEU A 59 -7.68 30.34 -9.40
N PHE A 60 -8.52 30.39 -8.37
CA PHE A 60 -8.43 29.47 -7.24
C PHE A 60 -8.72 28.02 -7.65
N LEU A 61 -9.76 27.78 -8.48
CA LEU A 61 -10.05 26.46 -9.03
C LEU A 61 -8.88 25.91 -9.85
N ASP A 62 -8.24 26.74 -10.68
CA ASP A 62 -7.07 26.32 -11.46
C ASP A 62 -5.87 25.95 -10.55
N GLU A 63 -5.63 26.73 -9.49
CA GLU A 63 -4.59 26.41 -8.50
C GLU A 63 -4.88 25.08 -7.78
N MET A 64 -6.13 24.81 -7.40
CA MET A 64 -6.53 23.55 -6.79
C MET A 64 -6.32 22.35 -7.73
N VAL A 65 -6.78 22.46 -8.99
CA VAL A 65 -6.62 21.39 -9.99
C VAL A 65 -5.14 21.11 -10.26
N ASN A 66 -4.33 22.15 -10.45
CA ASN A 66 -2.89 22.00 -10.68
C ASN A 66 -2.19 21.38 -9.46
N LYS A 67 -2.57 21.75 -8.24
CA LYS A 67 -2.06 21.15 -7.01
C LYS A 67 -2.43 19.66 -6.92
N ALA A 68 -3.66 19.29 -7.24
CA ALA A 68 -4.11 17.90 -7.25
C ALA A 68 -3.36 17.05 -8.29
N ASN A 69 -3.14 17.57 -9.50
CA ASN A 69 -2.36 16.88 -10.54
C ASN A 69 -0.92 16.64 -10.10
N ARG A 70 -0.24 17.66 -9.55
CA ARG A 70 1.14 17.50 -9.03
C ARG A 70 1.23 16.45 -7.91
N LYS A 71 0.23 16.38 -7.03
CA LYS A 71 0.14 15.38 -5.97
C LYS A 71 0.00 13.97 -6.55
N ASN A 72 -0.82 13.80 -7.60
CA ASN A 72 -0.97 12.54 -8.31
C ASN A 72 0.34 12.10 -9.00
N ASP A 73 1.05 13.01 -9.65
CA ASP A 73 2.34 12.71 -10.29
C ASP A 73 3.38 12.27 -9.25
N PHE A 74 3.45 12.96 -8.12
CA PHE A 74 4.32 12.57 -7.00
C PHE A 74 4.00 11.18 -6.45
N ILE A 75 2.71 10.82 -6.33
CA ILE A 75 2.31 9.47 -5.89
C ILE A 75 2.74 8.42 -6.92
N ARG A 76 2.58 8.68 -8.22
CA ARG A 76 3.01 7.76 -9.28
C ARG A 76 4.51 7.49 -9.21
N GLU A 77 5.31 8.53 -9.00
CA GLU A 77 6.77 8.42 -8.85
C GLU A 77 7.13 7.59 -7.61
N LEU A 78 6.54 7.89 -6.45
CA LEU A 78 6.76 7.14 -5.22
C LEU A 78 6.40 5.65 -5.36
N VAL A 79 5.27 5.34 -6.01
CA VAL A 79 4.84 3.95 -6.26
C VAL A 79 5.84 3.24 -7.18
N TYR A 80 6.35 3.93 -8.20
CA TYR A 80 7.36 3.38 -9.10
C TYR A 80 8.67 3.05 -8.37
N ASP A 81 9.15 3.95 -7.52
CA ASP A 81 10.39 3.76 -6.75
C ASP A 81 10.26 2.66 -5.70
N VAL A 82 9.15 2.63 -4.96
CA VAL A 82 8.89 1.57 -3.95
C VAL A 82 8.72 0.20 -4.61
N SER A 83 8.18 0.14 -5.83
CA SER A 83 8.09 -1.13 -6.58
C SER A 83 9.46 -1.68 -7.01
N LYS A 84 10.48 -0.81 -7.13
CA LYS A 84 11.86 -1.21 -7.41
C LYS A 84 12.66 -1.56 -6.16
N ASP A 85 12.35 -0.93 -5.03
CA ASP A 85 13.05 -1.16 -3.78
C ASP A 85 12.61 -2.50 -3.17
N ASN A 86 13.36 -3.54 -3.52
CA ASN A 86 13.10 -4.95 -3.22
C ASN A 86 13.36 -5.29 -1.73
N ARG A 87 12.80 -4.50 -0.81
CA ARG A 87 13.02 -4.58 0.66
C ARG A 87 12.48 -5.87 1.29
N TYR A 88 11.80 -6.70 0.53
CA TYR A 88 11.35 -8.03 0.90
C TYR A 88 12.41 -9.07 0.51
N THR A 89 13.67 -8.88 0.87
CA THR A 89 14.64 -9.97 0.80
C THR A 89 14.26 -11.01 1.84
N ALA A 90 13.62 -12.09 1.39
CA ALA A 90 13.50 -13.31 2.16
C ALA A 90 14.90 -13.70 2.65
N LEU A 91 15.12 -13.70 3.96
CA LEU A 91 16.37 -14.18 4.53
C LEU A 91 16.57 -15.62 4.07
N ASP A 92 17.73 -15.91 3.47
CA ASP A 92 18.11 -17.28 3.12
C ASP A 92 18.44 -18.06 4.40
N VAL A 93 17.40 -18.63 5.00
CA VAL A 93 17.51 -19.45 6.21
C VAL A 93 18.34 -20.71 5.94
N GLN A 94 18.20 -21.29 4.75
CA GLN A 94 18.93 -22.49 4.33
C GLN A 94 20.44 -22.25 4.26
N GLY A 95 20.86 -21.20 3.55
CA GLY A 95 22.28 -20.88 3.39
C GLY A 95 22.98 -20.49 4.70
N GLN A 96 22.25 -19.97 5.69
CA GLN A 96 22.81 -19.71 7.02
C GLN A 96 22.96 -20.97 7.88
N LEU A 97 22.05 -21.94 7.72
CA LEU A 97 22.11 -23.21 8.44
C LEU A 97 23.20 -24.13 7.87
N ASP A 98 23.31 -24.20 6.55
CA ASP A 98 24.26 -25.09 5.87
C ASP A 98 25.73 -24.71 6.15
N LYS A 99 25.99 -23.43 6.41
CA LYS A 99 27.31 -22.93 6.84
C LYS A 99 27.73 -23.39 8.24
N LYS A 100 26.78 -23.85 9.07
CA LYS A 100 27.04 -24.29 10.45
C LYS A 100 27.11 -25.82 10.59
N LEU A 101 26.90 -26.57 9.50
CA LEU A 101 26.89 -28.04 9.54
C LEU A 101 28.27 -28.61 9.86
N THR A 102 28.33 -29.39 10.94
CA THR A 102 29.51 -30.20 11.27
C THR A 102 29.64 -31.41 10.35
N PHE A 103 30.85 -31.97 10.23
CA PHE A 103 31.10 -33.15 9.41
C PHE A 103 30.24 -34.37 9.80
N GLY A 104 30.09 -34.63 11.11
CA GLY A 104 29.26 -35.73 11.60
C GLY A 104 27.77 -35.55 11.29
N GLN A 105 27.28 -34.30 11.33
CA GLN A 105 25.90 -34.01 10.94
C GLN A 105 25.66 -34.28 9.47
N ARG A 106 26.59 -33.89 8.57
CA ARG A 106 26.48 -34.16 7.12
C ARG A 106 26.40 -35.65 6.82
N ILE A 107 27.27 -36.45 7.46
CA ILE A 107 27.23 -37.91 7.31
C ILE A 107 25.89 -38.47 7.83
N ALA A 108 25.36 -37.93 8.93
CA ALA A 108 24.06 -38.36 9.43
C ALA A 108 22.90 -38.03 8.47
N ASP A 109 22.91 -36.89 7.75
CA ASP A 109 21.94 -36.62 6.66
C ASP A 109 22.01 -37.68 5.58
N ASP A 110 23.21 -37.94 5.08
CA ASP A 110 23.42 -38.82 3.94
C ASP A 110 23.01 -40.27 4.30
N VAL A 111 23.37 -40.73 5.50
CA VAL A 111 22.99 -42.05 6.00
C VAL A 111 21.48 -42.14 6.27
N ALA A 112 20.84 -41.10 6.82
CA ALA A 112 19.40 -41.09 7.03
C ALA A 112 18.62 -41.09 5.70
N ARG A 113 19.09 -40.30 4.72
CA ARG A 113 18.49 -40.21 3.37
C ARG A 113 18.66 -41.53 2.61
N PHE A 114 19.82 -42.17 2.73
CA PHE A 114 20.05 -43.50 2.13
C PHE A 114 19.23 -44.60 2.81
N GLY A 115 19.24 -44.63 4.15
CA GLY A 115 18.50 -45.61 4.95
C GLY A 115 16.97 -45.50 4.83
N GLY A 116 16.46 -44.32 4.45
CA GLY A 116 15.03 -44.09 4.18
C GLY A 116 14.58 -44.43 2.76
N SER A 117 15.46 -44.88 1.87
CA SER A 117 15.11 -45.21 0.49
C SER A 117 14.49 -46.60 0.34
N TRP A 118 13.44 -46.70 -0.48
CA TRP A 118 12.85 -47.98 -0.89
C TRP A 118 13.84 -48.92 -1.57
N THR A 119 14.80 -48.38 -2.33
CA THR A 119 15.83 -49.18 -3.00
C THR A 119 16.79 -49.84 -1.99
N PHE A 120 17.12 -49.14 -0.91
CA PHE A 120 17.96 -49.67 0.16
C PHE A 120 17.26 -50.83 0.88
N ILE A 121 15.99 -50.64 1.26
CA ILE A 121 15.19 -51.67 1.95
C ILE A 121 15.13 -52.96 1.12
N ILE A 122 14.82 -52.86 -0.17
CA ILE A 122 14.74 -54.03 -1.06
C ILE A 122 16.10 -54.71 -1.22
N SER A 123 17.17 -53.94 -1.46
CA SER A 123 18.53 -54.49 -1.58
C SER A 123 18.99 -55.21 -0.32
N PHE A 124 18.62 -54.69 0.85
CA PHE A 124 18.98 -55.23 2.16
C PHE A 124 18.26 -56.56 2.43
N ILE A 125 16.97 -56.65 2.08
CA ILE A 125 16.20 -57.91 2.14
C ILE A 125 16.82 -58.97 1.22
N VAL A 126 17.15 -58.61 -0.02
CA VAL A 126 17.79 -59.53 -0.97
C VAL A 126 19.14 -60.02 -0.44
N PHE A 127 19.95 -59.11 0.11
CA PHE A 127 21.23 -59.45 0.73
C PHE A 127 21.05 -60.47 1.89
N MET A 128 20.07 -60.28 2.77
CA MET A 128 19.79 -61.24 3.84
C MET A 128 19.45 -62.63 3.30
N VAL A 129 18.56 -62.69 2.29
CA VAL A 129 18.15 -63.96 1.67
C VAL A 129 19.37 -64.68 1.06
N ILE A 130 20.25 -63.95 0.38
CA ILE A 130 21.48 -64.51 -0.20
C ILE A 130 22.42 -65.01 0.91
N TRP A 131 22.61 -64.24 1.98
CA TRP A 131 23.47 -64.62 3.11
C TRP A 131 22.99 -65.92 3.78
N MET A 132 21.68 -66.02 4.01
CA MET A 132 21.07 -67.24 4.57
C MET A 132 21.25 -68.42 3.62
N ALA A 133 20.99 -68.25 2.32
CA ALA A 133 21.13 -69.30 1.31
C ALA A 133 22.57 -69.85 1.22
N VAL A 134 23.58 -68.96 1.19
CA VAL A 134 25.00 -69.34 1.16
C VAL A 134 25.38 -70.16 2.39
N ASN A 135 24.93 -69.75 3.58
CA ASN A 135 25.28 -70.45 4.82
C ASN A 135 24.53 -71.76 5.03
N VAL A 136 23.33 -71.92 4.44
CA VAL A 136 22.56 -73.17 4.46
C VAL A 136 23.13 -74.20 3.49
N ILE A 137 23.46 -73.78 2.26
CA ILE A 137 23.91 -74.68 1.19
C ILE A 137 25.37 -75.14 1.41
N LYS A 138 26.14 -74.41 2.23
CA LYS A 138 27.55 -74.72 2.56
C LYS A 138 28.39 -75.03 1.31
N PRO A 139 28.42 -74.15 0.29
CA PRO A 139 29.06 -74.44 -1.00
C PRO A 139 30.56 -74.77 -0.91
N PHE A 140 31.22 -74.37 0.20
CA PHE A 140 32.65 -74.63 0.46
C PHE A 140 32.89 -75.67 1.58
N GLY A 141 31.86 -76.41 2.00
CA GLY A 141 31.96 -77.41 3.08
C GLY A 141 32.10 -76.83 4.49
N ILE A 142 32.22 -75.52 4.64
CA ILE A 142 32.33 -74.79 5.91
C ILE A 142 31.11 -73.88 6.06
N ALA A 143 30.41 -73.96 7.20
CA ALA A 143 29.29 -73.08 7.52
C ALA A 143 29.79 -71.94 8.44
N PHE A 144 29.93 -70.74 7.88
CA PHE A 144 30.38 -69.56 8.63
C PHE A 144 29.33 -69.08 9.64
N ASP A 145 28.04 -69.13 9.29
CA ASP A 145 26.92 -68.68 10.12
C ASP A 145 25.77 -69.69 10.04
N GLN A 146 25.88 -70.79 10.79
CA GLN A 146 24.91 -71.88 10.81
C GLN A 146 23.61 -71.45 11.52
N TYR A 147 22.46 -72.01 11.11
CA TYR A 147 21.17 -71.77 11.76
C TYR A 147 21.32 -71.99 13.28
N PRO A 148 21.05 -70.96 14.12
CA PRO A 148 20.11 -69.85 13.95
C PRO A 148 20.68 -68.47 13.49
N PHE A 149 21.81 -68.43 12.78
CA PHE A 149 22.43 -67.20 12.20
C PHE A 149 22.84 -66.13 13.23
N ILE A 150 23.73 -66.49 14.14
CA ILE A 150 24.17 -65.62 15.25
C ILE A 150 24.94 -64.39 14.75
N LEU A 151 25.77 -64.55 13.73
CA LEU A 151 26.58 -63.44 13.20
C LEU A 151 25.71 -62.42 12.46
N LEU A 152 24.75 -62.90 11.67
CA LEU A 152 23.76 -62.03 11.03
C LEU A 152 22.96 -61.25 12.07
N ASN A 153 22.46 -61.93 13.11
CA ASN A 153 21.70 -61.28 14.18
C ASN A 153 22.51 -60.24 14.95
N LEU A 154 23.80 -60.51 15.22
CA LEU A 154 24.69 -59.55 15.85
C LEU A 154 24.87 -58.31 14.98
N ALA A 155 25.15 -58.49 13.68
CA ALA A 155 25.32 -57.40 12.73
C ALA A 155 24.06 -56.52 12.60
N LEU A 156 22.89 -57.15 12.47
CA LEU A 156 21.60 -56.44 12.41
C LEU A 156 21.34 -55.62 13.67
N SER A 157 21.63 -56.19 14.85
CA SER A 157 21.45 -55.50 16.12
C SER A 157 22.36 -54.28 16.26
N THR A 158 23.62 -54.39 15.83
CA THR A 158 24.56 -53.26 15.85
C THR A 158 24.15 -52.15 14.86
N ILE A 159 23.71 -52.52 13.66
CA ILE A 159 23.22 -51.55 12.66
C ILE A 159 21.99 -50.82 13.20
N ALA A 160 21.02 -51.55 13.75
CA ALA A 160 19.81 -50.97 14.32
C ALA A 160 20.10 -50.04 15.50
N ALA A 161 21.05 -50.40 16.37
CA ALA A 161 21.46 -49.59 17.51
C ALA A 161 22.05 -48.23 17.09
N ILE A 162 22.81 -48.19 15.99
CA ILE A 162 23.40 -46.95 15.44
C ILE A 162 22.36 -46.16 14.64
N GLN A 163 21.37 -46.84 14.06
CA GLN A 163 20.35 -46.23 13.21
C GLN A 163 19.44 -45.26 13.99
N ALA A 164 19.00 -45.63 15.19
CA ALA A 164 18.06 -44.80 15.97
C ALA A 164 18.64 -43.40 16.33
N PRO A 165 19.88 -43.26 16.84
CA PRO A 165 20.50 -41.95 17.04
C PRO A 165 20.71 -41.16 15.76
N LEU A 166 21.09 -41.81 14.64
CA LEU A 166 21.27 -41.12 13.36
C LEU A 166 19.96 -40.56 12.82
N ILE A 167 18.87 -41.35 12.89
CA ILE A 167 17.53 -40.89 12.54
C ILE A 167 17.14 -39.71 13.46
N MET A 168 17.33 -39.84 14.78
CA MET A 168 16.99 -38.78 15.73
C MET A 168 17.81 -37.50 15.50
N MET A 169 19.09 -37.61 15.13
CA MET A 169 19.91 -36.45 14.76
C MET A 169 19.39 -35.78 13.48
N SER A 170 18.98 -36.56 12.48
CA SER A 170 18.40 -36.02 11.24
C SER A 170 17.05 -35.34 11.47
N GLN A 171 16.21 -35.91 12.35
CA GLN A 171 14.92 -35.34 12.72
C GLN A 171 15.06 -34.05 13.54
N ASN A 172 15.95 -34.05 14.55
CA ASN A 172 16.25 -32.85 15.33
C ASN A 172 16.69 -31.71 14.40
N ARG A 173 17.54 -31.99 13.41
CA ARG A 173 17.96 -30.97 12.45
C ARG A 173 16.82 -30.49 11.54
N ALA A 174 16.00 -31.39 11.01
CA ALA A 174 14.83 -31.01 10.21
C ALA A 174 13.90 -30.09 11.01
N SER A 175 13.62 -30.43 12.28
CA SER A 175 12.78 -29.59 13.15
C SER A 175 13.41 -28.24 13.49
N GLU A 176 14.74 -28.16 13.63
CA GLU A 176 15.43 -26.88 13.81
C GLU A 176 15.31 -25.99 12.58
N TYR A 177 15.45 -26.56 11.39
CA TYR A 177 15.23 -25.86 10.14
C TYR A 177 13.79 -25.34 10.04
N ASP A 178 12.80 -26.21 10.26
CA ASP A 178 11.38 -25.84 10.22
C ASP A 178 11.06 -24.73 11.22
N ARG A 179 11.63 -24.80 12.44
CA ARG A 179 11.46 -23.76 13.46
C ARG A 179 12.04 -22.41 13.02
N LEU A 180 13.21 -22.41 12.40
CA LEU A 180 13.85 -21.18 11.92
C LEU A 180 13.12 -20.60 10.72
N GLN A 181 12.65 -21.45 9.81
CA GLN A 181 11.82 -21.05 8.68
C GLN A 181 10.52 -20.41 9.18
N ALA A 182 9.81 -21.07 10.11
CA ALA A 182 8.59 -20.53 10.71
C ALA A 182 8.82 -19.17 11.41
N LYS A 183 9.96 -19.01 12.09
CA LYS A 183 10.34 -17.72 12.70
C LYS A 183 10.60 -16.64 11.65
N ASN A 184 11.27 -16.99 10.55
CA ASN A 184 11.51 -16.08 9.43
C ASN A 184 10.19 -15.66 8.79
N ASP A 185 9.33 -16.61 8.47
CA ASP A 185 8.00 -16.36 7.89
C ASP A 185 7.15 -15.47 8.81
N TYR A 186 7.18 -15.73 10.13
CA TYR A 186 6.53 -14.87 11.12
C TYR A 186 7.04 -13.42 11.08
N ASN A 187 8.37 -13.23 11.01
CA ASN A 187 8.95 -11.89 10.96
C ASN A 187 8.61 -11.17 9.65
N VAL A 188 8.68 -11.86 8.51
CA VAL A 188 8.29 -11.32 7.20
C VAL A 188 6.81 -10.91 7.21
N ASN A 189 5.95 -11.76 7.78
CA ASN A 189 4.52 -11.48 7.88
C ASN A 189 4.25 -10.27 8.79
N LYS A 190 4.94 -10.16 9.92
CA LYS A 190 4.82 -9.00 10.82
C LYS A 190 5.24 -7.70 10.12
N VAL A 191 6.37 -7.71 9.42
CA VAL A 191 6.83 -6.54 8.65
C VAL A 191 5.84 -6.18 7.54
N SER A 192 5.26 -7.19 6.90
CA SER A 192 4.23 -6.98 5.86
C SER A 192 2.95 -6.39 6.46
N GLU A 193 2.51 -6.87 7.62
CA GLU A 193 1.35 -6.33 8.35
C GLU A 193 1.56 -4.86 8.74
N GLU A 194 2.74 -4.52 9.29
CA GLU A 194 3.11 -3.14 9.62
C GLU A 194 3.15 -2.25 8.36
N GLY A 195 3.68 -2.76 7.25
CA GLY A 195 3.68 -2.08 5.96
C GLY A 195 2.26 -1.80 5.43
N ILE A 196 1.37 -2.79 5.47
CA ILE A 196 -0.04 -2.65 5.08
C ILE A 196 -0.75 -1.63 5.96
N ARG A 197 -0.53 -1.67 7.29
CA ARG A 197 -1.13 -0.71 8.23
C ARG A 197 -0.68 0.73 7.95
N LEU A 198 0.60 0.92 7.64
CA LEU A 198 1.13 2.24 7.27
C LEU A 198 0.55 2.74 5.94
N LEU A 199 0.42 1.86 4.95
CA LEU A 199 -0.22 2.19 3.67
C LEU A 199 -1.69 2.58 3.86
N HIS A 200 -2.44 1.85 4.68
CA HIS A 200 -3.82 2.22 5.04
C HIS A 200 -3.89 3.60 5.68
N ALA A 201 -3.05 3.89 6.69
CA ALA A 201 -3.05 5.21 7.34
C ALA A 201 -2.74 6.36 6.36
N LYS A 202 -1.81 6.13 5.40
CA LYS A 202 -1.53 7.10 4.34
C LYS A 202 -2.70 7.25 3.37
N LEU A 203 -3.34 6.16 2.98
CA LEU A 203 -4.52 6.18 2.12
C LEU A 203 -5.67 6.93 2.77
N ASP A 204 -5.96 6.66 4.04
CA ASP A 204 -7.01 7.36 4.80
C ASP A 204 -6.75 8.86 4.86
N HIS A 205 -5.50 9.26 5.12
CA HIS A 205 -5.10 10.67 5.11
C HIS A 205 -5.27 11.30 3.72
N LEU A 206 -4.89 10.59 2.65
CA LEU A 206 -5.08 11.06 1.27
C LEU A 206 -6.56 11.22 0.93
N VAL A 207 -7.39 10.22 1.24
CA VAL A 207 -8.84 10.24 1.01
C VAL A 207 -9.51 11.36 1.79
N GLN A 208 -9.13 11.57 3.07
CA GLN A 208 -9.67 12.66 3.88
C GLN A 208 -9.31 14.03 3.31
N GLN A 209 -8.07 14.19 2.85
CA GLN A 209 -7.63 15.43 2.20
C GLN A 209 -8.39 15.67 0.88
N ASP A 210 -8.48 14.65 0.03
CA ASP A 210 -9.13 14.77 -1.28
C ASP A 210 -10.64 15.06 -1.13
N GLN A 211 -11.29 14.47 -0.13
CA GLN A 211 -12.67 14.77 0.23
C GLN A 211 -12.85 16.24 0.66
N SER A 212 -11.92 16.79 1.46
CA SER A 212 -11.94 18.20 1.84
C SER A 212 -11.78 19.12 0.63
N ASP A 213 -10.85 18.80 -0.27
CA ASP A 213 -10.60 19.63 -1.46
C ASP A 213 -11.80 19.56 -2.44
N LEU A 214 -12.46 18.39 -2.57
CA LEU A 214 -13.70 18.24 -3.35
C LEU A 214 -14.86 19.06 -2.80
N LEU A 215 -15.06 19.06 -1.48
CA LEU A 215 -16.11 19.86 -0.84
C LEU A 215 -15.88 21.37 -1.03
N GLU A 216 -14.62 21.80 -0.98
CA GLU A 216 -14.25 23.20 -1.25
C GLU A 216 -14.57 23.59 -2.71
N ILE A 217 -14.23 22.73 -3.68
CA ILE A 217 -14.60 22.93 -5.09
C ILE A 217 -16.13 23.00 -5.25
N GLN A 218 -16.89 22.09 -4.62
CA GLN A 218 -18.35 22.08 -4.70
C GLN A 218 -18.98 23.35 -4.09
N LYS A 219 -18.46 23.81 -2.95
CA LYS A 219 -18.89 25.06 -2.32
C LYS A 219 -18.67 26.24 -3.26
N LEU A 220 -17.47 26.35 -3.85
CA LEU A 220 -17.15 27.40 -4.82
C LEU A 220 -18.03 27.34 -6.06
N GLN A 221 -18.29 26.15 -6.61
CA GLN A 221 -19.20 25.98 -7.74
C GLN A 221 -20.61 26.44 -7.37
N THR A 222 -21.10 26.12 -6.18
CA THR A 222 -22.43 26.55 -5.70
C THR A 222 -22.50 28.07 -5.55
N GLU A 223 -21.46 28.69 -4.99
CA GLU A 223 -21.37 30.15 -4.87
C GLU A 223 -21.29 30.86 -6.23
N MET A 224 -20.56 30.29 -7.19
CA MET A 224 -20.52 30.80 -8.56
C MET A 224 -21.89 30.68 -9.24
N LEU A 225 -22.57 29.54 -9.12
CA LEU A 225 -23.92 29.34 -9.66
C LEU A 225 -24.92 30.33 -9.05
N ALA A 226 -24.84 30.58 -7.74
CA ALA A 226 -25.67 31.60 -7.08
C ALA A 226 -25.38 33.00 -7.63
N SER A 227 -24.10 33.37 -7.78
CA SER A 227 -23.70 34.65 -8.37
C SER A 227 -24.18 34.81 -9.82
N LEU A 228 -24.07 33.76 -10.63
CA LEU A 228 -24.55 33.76 -12.01
C LEU A 228 -26.08 33.90 -12.07
N THR A 229 -26.78 33.21 -11.16
CA THR A 229 -28.25 33.31 -11.07
C THR A 229 -28.67 34.74 -10.75
N ASN A 230 -28.00 35.39 -9.79
CA ASN A 230 -28.28 36.79 -9.43
C ASN A 230 -28.02 37.73 -10.62
N GLN A 231 -26.89 37.58 -11.32
CA GLN A 231 -26.59 38.38 -12.51
C GLN A 231 -27.61 38.19 -13.63
N VAL A 232 -28.12 36.95 -13.82
CA VAL A 232 -29.17 36.68 -14.80
C VAL A 232 -30.48 37.37 -14.41
N ILE A 233 -30.86 37.34 -13.13
CA ILE A 233 -32.06 38.03 -12.63
C ILE A 233 -31.92 39.54 -12.88
N GLU A 234 -30.78 40.12 -12.55
CA GLU A 234 -30.49 41.54 -12.70
C GLU A 234 -30.53 41.98 -14.17
N LEU A 235 -29.93 41.18 -15.07
CA LEU A 235 -30.03 41.39 -16.52
C LEU A 235 -31.48 41.27 -17.02
N GLN A 236 -32.27 40.36 -16.47
CA GLN A 236 -33.70 40.26 -16.84
C GLN A 236 -34.49 41.49 -16.39
N GLU A 237 -34.19 42.02 -15.21
CA GLU A 237 -34.81 43.23 -14.67
C GLU A 237 -34.46 44.45 -15.52
N GLN A 238 -33.17 44.64 -15.82
CA GLN A 238 -32.70 45.71 -16.73
C GLN A 238 -33.33 45.62 -18.11
N ASN A 239 -33.43 44.42 -18.69
CA ASN A 239 -34.10 44.22 -19.99
C ASN A 239 -35.59 44.60 -19.93
N LYS A 240 -36.27 44.29 -18.82
CA LYS A 240 -37.68 44.65 -18.62
C LYS A 240 -37.84 46.17 -18.51
N GLU A 241 -36.99 46.84 -17.75
CA GLU A 241 -37.00 48.30 -17.62
C GLU A 241 -36.72 48.98 -18.97
N LEU A 242 -35.72 48.51 -19.73
CA LEU A 242 -35.43 48.96 -21.09
C LEU A 242 -36.63 48.80 -22.02
N LEU A 243 -37.34 47.66 -21.96
CA LEU A 243 -38.56 47.44 -22.74
C LEU A 243 -39.70 48.40 -22.36
N GLU A 244 -39.84 48.72 -21.06
CA GLU A 244 -40.82 49.69 -20.58
C GLU A 244 -40.48 51.13 -21.03
N GLU A 245 -39.20 51.50 -21.01
CA GLU A 245 -38.72 52.80 -21.52
C GLU A 245 -38.91 52.91 -23.04
N MET A 246 -38.55 51.87 -23.79
CA MET A 246 -38.77 51.83 -25.24
C MET A 246 -40.25 51.98 -25.60
N ASN A 247 -41.16 51.31 -24.87
CA ASN A 247 -42.60 51.47 -25.07
C ASN A 247 -43.08 52.89 -24.78
N LYS A 248 -42.56 53.54 -23.72
CA LYS A 248 -42.88 54.95 -23.41
C LYS A 248 -42.40 55.91 -24.50
N ILE A 249 -41.27 55.64 -25.13
CA ILE A 249 -40.72 56.45 -26.24
C ILE A 249 -41.53 56.23 -27.53
N THR A 250 -41.99 55.00 -27.79
CA THR A 250 -42.75 54.65 -29.02
C THR A 250 -44.21 55.14 -28.98
N LEU A 251 -44.74 55.45 -27.80
CA LEU A 251 -46.11 55.96 -27.58
C LEU A 251 -46.21 57.50 -27.49
N LYS A 252 -45.11 58.24 -27.74
CA LYS A 252 -45.07 59.70 -27.90
C LYS A 252 -44.86 60.08 -29.36
#